data_AF-A0A2E2MHR3-F1
#
_entry.id   AF-A0A2E2MHR3-F1
#
_cell.length_a   1.000
_cell.length_b   1.000
_cell.length_c   1.000
_cell.angle_alpha   90.00
_cell.angle_beta   90.00
_cell.angle_gamma   90.00
#
_symmetry.space_group_name_H-M   'P 1'
#
loop_
_entity.id
_entity.type
_entity.pdbx_description
1 polymer ?
#
loop_
_entity_poly.entity_id
_entity_poly.type
_entity_poly.pdbx_seq_one_letter_code
_entity_poly.pdbx_strand_id
1 'polypeptide(L)'
;MRNDIAKVIVQRPRLGGHGARKGRALRDLELARNAVGMKRAASESGVRKMLNENLAPLRRYFGRQVGRPWNKVWSEVCANLRVTSTVQQHVRDHIADFVAYEGVSKRNDQVYVLLRWGGPTPLEESIFEFWVDPASGILRRNKQQKTHRMKRKALQAEWLAELRKRMVERDARHQFHLLDDGAWWEVSLEQESSELPFVDVVLSAGLSSLARGRLYGRSGVYANNKRQLTKKEIKRLKLPR
;
A
#
# COMPACT_ATOMS: atom_id res chain seq x y z
N MET A 1 18.99 -19.00 17.24
CA MET A 1 19.02 -17.87 16.27
C MET A 1 20.40 -17.80 15.63
N ARG A 2 20.56 -17.23 14.42
CA ARG A 2 21.91 -16.99 13.87
C ARG A 2 22.57 -15.82 14.60
N ASN A 3 23.82 -15.97 15.02
CA ASN A 3 24.55 -14.95 15.79
C ASN A 3 24.82 -13.67 14.97
N ASP A 4 24.88 -13.77 13.64
CA ASP A 4 25.17 -12.67 12.72
C ASP A 4 23.93 -11.96 12.15
N ILE A 5 22.74 -12.26 12.66
CA ILE A 5 21.48 -11.82 12.05
C ILE A 5 21.34 -10.30 11.96
N ALA A 6 21.86 -9.56 12.95
CA ALA A 6 21.84 -8.10 12.90
C ALA A 6 22.67 -7.54 11.74
N LYS A 7 23.77 -8.19 11.39
CA LYS A 7 24.59 -7.81 10.23
C LYS A 7 23.89 -8.11 8.91
N VAL A 8 23.19 -9.24 8.81
CA VAL A 8 22.47 -9.66 7.59
C VAL A 8 21.28 -8.73 7.28
N ILE A 9 20.61 -8.21 8.31
CA ILE A 9 19.43 -7.35 8.15
C ILE A 9 19.82 -5.97 7.58
N VAL A 10 20.96 -5.40 7.99
CA VAL A 10 21.36 -4.02 7.64
C VAL A 10 22.20 -3.88 6.37
N GLN A 11 22.31 -4.93 5.53
CA GLN A 11 23.23 -4.91 4.38
C GLN A 11 22.78 -4.05 3.20
N ARG A 12 21.49 -3.69 3.09
CA ARG A 12 21.00 -2.98 1.89
C ARG A 12 21.28 -1.48 2.02
N PRO A 13 21.61 -0.81 0.90
CA PRO A 13 21.80 0.64 0.90
C PRO A 13 20.52 1.36 1.32
N ARG A 14 20.68 2.43 2.10
CA ARG A 14 19.57 3.31 2.52
C ARG A 14 18.91 3.95 1.29
N LEU A 15 17.59 4.07 1.34
CA LEU A 15 16.80 4.69 0.28
C LEU A 15 16.78 6.22 0.41
N GLY A 16 16.37 6.91 -0.64
CA GLY A 16 16.12 8.36 -0.60
C GLY A 16 17.35 9.26 -0.66
N GLY A 17 18.54 8.72 -0.96
CA GLY A 17 19.77 9.51 -1.09
C GLY A 17 20.03 10.12 -2.47
N HIS A 18 19.28 9.72 -3.51
CA HIS A 18 19.61 10.04 -4.91
C HIS A 18 19.08 11.40 -5.36
N GLY A 19 18.11 11.99 -4.64
CA GLY A 19 17.55 13.31 -4.95
C GLY A 19 18.37 14.49 -4.39
N ALA A 20 19.28 14.23 -3.45
CA ALA A 20 20.08 15.27 -2.82
C ALA A 20 21.33 15.56 -3.66
N ARG A 21 21.27 16.54 -4.55
CA ARG A 21 22.49 17.11 -5.15
C ARG A 21 23.24 17.87 -4.06
N LYS A 22 24.48 17.45 -3.78
CA LYS A 22 25.36 18.09 -2.78
C LYS A 22 25.48 19.58 -3.13
N GLY A 23 25.07 20.48 -2.23
CA GLY A 23 25.28 21.93 -2.38
C GLY A 23 24.15 22.78 -2.98
N ARG A 24 22.93 22.24 -3.23
CA ARG A 24 21.79 23.09 -3.64
C ARG A 24 20.56 22.81 -2.77
N ALA A 25 20.43 23.55 -1.68
CA ALA A 25 19.30 23.42 -0.76
C ALA A 25 18.08 24.25 -1.17
N LEU A 26 18.23 25.24 -2.05
CA LEU A 26 17.16 26.17 -2.43
C LEU A 26 17.12 26.33 -3.95
N ARG A 27 15.93 26.18 -4.54
CA ARG A 27 15.67 26.47 -5.97
C ARG A 27 15.54 27.97 -6.24
N ASP A 28 15.19 28.73 -5.20
CA ASP A 28 14.93 30.16 -5.25
C ASP A 28 15.89 30.86 -4.29
N LEU A 29 16.77 31.68 -4.85
CA LEU A 29 17.78 32.44 -4.11
C LEU A 29 17.18 33.69 -3.45
N GLU A 30 16.01 34.15 -3.90
CA GLU A 30 15.34 35.35 -3.39
C GLU A 30 14.58 35.07 -2.08
N LEU A 31 14.04 33.85 -1.96
CA LEU A 31 13.46 33.32 -0.73
C LEU A 31 14.49 32.63 0.17
N ALA A 32 15.76 32.61 -0.23
CA ALA A 32 16.82 31.97 0.52
C ALA A 32 17.16 32.76 1.78
N ARG A 33 17.13 32.08 2.92
CA ARG A 33 17.53 32.71 4.19
C ARG A 33 19.04 32.77 4.29
N ASN A 34 19.56 33.88 4.82
CA ASN A 34 20.99 34.11 5.03
C ASN A 34 21.67 33.06 5.91
N ALA A 35 20.91 32.42 6.82
CA ALA A 35 21.39 31.28 7.61
C ALA A 35 20.27 30.25 7.82
N VAL A 36 20.56 28.99 7.51
CA VAL A 36 19.67 27.85 7.80
C VAL A 36 20.48 26.77 8.52
N GLY A 37 20.05 26.38 9.71
CA GLY A 37 20.68 25.28 10.44
C GLY A 37 20.54 23.95 9.68
N MET A 38 21.53 23.06 9.81
CA MET A 38 21.62 21.79 9.05
C MET A 38 20.33 20.95 9.11
N LYS A 39 19.68 20.88 10.28
CA LYS A 39 18.42 20.12 10.47
C LYS A 39 17.27 20.70 9.64
N ARG A 40 17.18 22.02 9.56
CA ARG A 40 16.13 22.72 8.81
C ARG A 40 16.38 22.61 7.30
N ALA A 41 17.63 22.80 6.86
CA ALA A 41 18.03 22.62 5.47
C ALA A 41 17.71 21.19 4.96
N ALA A 42 17.98 20.17 5.77
CA ALA A 42 17.62 18.79 5.45
C ALA A 42 16.09 18.60 5.34
N SER A 43 15.30 19.23 6.21
CA SER A 43 13.83 19.15 6.15
C SER A 43 13.24 19.89 4.94
N GLU A 44 13.73 21.09 4.65
CA GLU A 44 13.27 21.93 3.53
C GLU A 44 13.66 21.34 2.17
N SER A 45 14.78 20.60 2.08
CA SER A 45 15.17 19.90 0.86
C SER A 45 14.17 18.82 0.41
N GLY A 46 13.27 18.37 1.29
CA GLY A 46 12.35 17.26 1.04
C GLY A 46 13.02 15.90 0.88
N VAL A 47 14.35 15.81 0.94
CA VAL A 47 15.11 14.58 0.69
C VAL A 47 15.55 13.96 2.01
N ARG A 48 14.98 12.81 2.37
CA ARG A 48 15.32 12.07 3.60
C ARG A 48 15.86 10.68 3.27
N LYS A 49 16.93 10.29 3.97
CA LYS A 49 17.43 8.91 3.93
C LYS A 49 16.51 8.01 4.75
N MET A 50 16.10 6.88 4.18
CA MET A 50 15.26 5.88 4.84
C MET A 50 16.03 4.58 5.01
N LEU A 51 15.81 3.89 6.13
CA LEU A 51 16.36 2.56 6.36
C LEU A 51 15.74 1.56 5.36
N ASN A 52 16.52 0.57 4.95
CA ASN A 52 16.14 -0.41 3.93
C ASN A 52 16.55 -1.81 4.39
N GLU A 53 15.84 -2.33 5.35
CA GLU A 53 16.29 -3.53 6.06
C GLU A 53 15.81 -4.81 5.38
N ASN A 54 16.64 -5.85 5.39
CA ASN A 54 16.26 -7.17 4.91
C ASN A 54 15.69 -8.01 6.06
N LEU A 55 14.37 -7.94 6.27
CA LEU A 55 13.70 -8.63 7.38
C LEU A 55 13.36 -10.11 7.08
N ALA A 56 13.62 -10.60 5.86
CA ALA A 56 13.32 -11.98 5.49
C ALA A 56 14.02 -13.07 6.35
N PRO A 57 15.27 -12.90 6.82
CA PRO A 57 15.90 -13.83 7.77
C PRO A 57 15.14 -13.93 9.10
N LEU A 58 14.68 -12.79 9.64
CA LEU A 58 13.96 -12.74 10.92
C LEU A 58 12.60 -13.44 10.79
N ARG A 59 11.86 -13.16 9.71
CA ARG A 59 10.61 -13.85 9.38
C ARG A 59 10.79 -15.38 9.27
N ARG A 60 11.86 -15.82 8.59
CA ARG A 60 12.20 -17.25 8.46
C ARG A 60 12.55 -17.89 9.80
N TYR A 61 13.26 -17.17 10.68
CA TYR A 61 13.55 -17.65 12.03
C TYR A 61 12.26 -17.92 12.79
N PHE A 62 11.33 -16.96 12.87
CA PHE A 62 10.05 -17.15 13.56
C PHE A 62 9.20 -18.27 12.96
N GLY A 63 9.20 -18.40 11.63
CA GLY A 63 8.53 -19.53 10.96
C GLY A 63 9.02 -20.90 11.43
N ARG A 64 10.31 -21.05 11.75
CA ARG A 64 10.88 -22.29 12.30
C ARG A 64 10.61 -22.49 13.79
N GLN A 65 10.24 -21.43 14.52
CA GLN A 65 9.98 -21.50 15.96
C GLN A 65 8.52 -21.75 16.31
N VAL A 66 7.63 -21.85 15.32
CA VAL A 66 6.21 -22.14 15.54
C VAL A 66 6.06 -23.46 16.30
N GLY A 67 5.24 -23.46 17.35
CA GLY A 67 5.02 -24.59 18.25
C GLY A 67 5.91 -24.58 19.50
N ARG A 68 6.89 -23.67 19.61
CA ARG A 68 7.74 -23.54 20.81
C ARG A 68 7.16 -22.52 21.80
N PRO A 69 7.44 -22.67 23.11
CA PRO A 69 7.11 -21.66 24.10
C PRO A 69 7.78 -20.32 23.78
N TRP A 70 7.00 -19.24 23.77
CA TRP A 70 7.47 -17.90 23.43
C TRP A 70 8.62 -17.44 24.32
N ASN A 71 8.55 -17.71 25.63
CA ASN A 71 9.62 -17.34 26.56
C ASN A 71 10.98 -17.94 26.17
N LYS A 72 11.01 -19.18 25.65
CA LYS A 72 12.26 -19.80 25.17
C LYS A 72 12.76 -19.14 23.88
N VAL A 73 11.85 -18.84 22.95
CA VAL A 73 12.16 -18.12 21.71
C VAL A 73 12.68 -16.71 22.01
N TRP A 74 12.01 -15.99 22.91
CA TRP A 74 12.40 -14.65 23.35
C TRP A 74 13.75 -14.66 24.06
N SER A 75 14.02 -15.62 24.95
CA SER A 75 15.34 -15.76 25.57
C SER A 75 16.45 -15.99 24.55
N GLU A 76 16.23 -16.79 23.50
CA GLU A 76 17.20 -16.95 22.41
C GLU A 76 17.44 -15.64 21.65
N VAL A 77 16.38 -14.87 21.38
CA VAL A 77 16.48 -13.54 20.79
C VAL A 77 17.33 -12.63 21.68
N CYS A 78 17.03 -12.57 22.97
CA CYS A 78 17.74 -11.75 23.94
C CYS A 78 19.23 -12.11 24.05
N ALA A 79 19.56 -13.39 23.94
CA ALA A 79 20.95 -13.86 23.97
C ALA A 79 21.75 -13.42 22.72
N ASN A 80 21.08 -13.25 21.58
CA ASN A 80 21.71 -12.94 20.29
C ASN A 80 21.64 -11.46 19.90
N LEU A 81 20.67 -10.71 20.44
CA LEU A 81 20.49 -9.28 20.19
C LEU A 81 20.64 -8.53 21.51
N ARG A 82 21.70 -7.75 21.66
CA ARG A 82 21.99 -6.93 22.84
C ARG A 82 21.30 -5.57 22.71
N VAL A 83 20.61 -5.12 23.76
CA VAL A 83 19.96 -3.79 23.80
C VAL A 83 20.97 -2.63 23.73
N THR A 84 22.22 -2.87 24.11
CA THR A 84 23.28 -1.85 24.14
C THR A 84 23.81 -1.47 22.76
N SER A 85 23.53 -2.27 21.72
CA SER A 85 23.87 -1.95 20.34
C SER A 85 22.66 -1.34 19.65
N THR A 86 22.78 -0.12 19.14
CA THR A 86 21.69 0.57 18.42
C THR A 86 21.17 -0.23 17.23
N VAL A 87 22.07 -0.90 16.49
CA VAL A 87 21.70 -1.76 15.36
C VAL A 87 20.93 -2.99 15.85
N GLN A 88 21.39 -3.66 16.90
CA GLN A 88 20.72 -4.87 17.40
C GLN A 88 19.41 -4.54 18.11
N GLN A 89 19.33 -3.39 18.78
CA GLN A 89 18.08 -2.86 19.33
C GLN A 89 17.07 -2.57 18.22
N HIS A 90 17.49 -1.95 17.13
CA HIS A 90 16.60 -1.70 16.00
C HIS A 90 16.04 -3.01 15.39
N VAL A 91 16.87 -4.05 15.29
CA VAL A 91 16.41 -5.39 14.87
C VAL A 91 15.41 -5.99 15.87
N ARG A 92 15.57 -5.72 17.17
CA ARG A 92 14.61 -6.12 18.21
C ARG A 92 13.28 -5.40 18.04
N ASP A 93 13.30 -4.10 17.72
CA ASP A 93 12.08 -3.33 17.50
C ASP A 93 11.21 -3.96 16.39
N HIS A 94 11.85 -4.50 15.35
CA HIS A 94 11.16 -5.22 14.27
C HIS A 94 10.47 -6.52 14.70
N ILE A 95 10.76 -7.08 15.88
CA ILE A 95 10.09 -8.31 16.34
C ILE A 95 8.60 -8.06 16.56
N ALA A 96 8.27 -6.88 17.10
CA ALA A 96 6.90 -6.43 17.28
C ALA A 96 6.19 -6.12 15.95
N ASP A 97 6.86 -6.20 14.79
CA ASP A 97 6.22 -6.14 13.47
C ASP A 97 5.81 -7.53 12.96
N PHE A 98 6.42 -8.60 13.48
CA PHE A 98 6.19 -9.98 13.03
C PHE A 98 5.29 -10.78 13.97
N VAL A 99 5.44 -10.58 15.28
CA VAL A 99 4.80 -11.39 16.31
C VAL A 99 3.90 -10.52 17.18
N ALA A 100 2.62 -10.85 17.24
CA ALA A 100 1.73 -10.34 18.28
C ALA A 100 1.95 -11.13 19.57
N TYR A 101 2.67 -10.55 20.53
CA TYR A 101 2.92 -11.18 21.83
C TYR A 101 2.43 -10.33 23.02
N GLU A 102 2.28 -9.02 22.82
CA GLU A 102 1.65 -8.09 23.75
C GLU A 102 0.21 -7.82 23.32
N GLY A 103 -0.70 -7.64 24.28
CA GLY A 103 -2.09 -7.24 24.00
C GLY A 103 -2.90 -8.27 23.19
N VAL A 104 -2.54 -9.55 23.27
CA VAL A 104 -3.30 -10.64 22.67
C VAL A 104 -4.36 -11.13 23.65
N SER A 105 -5.62 -11.15 23.23
CA SER A 105 -6.73 -11.64 24.04
C SER A 105 -7.62 -12.58 23.25
N LYS A 106 -8.27 -13.51 23.93
CA LYS A 106 -9.23 -14.44 23.34
C LYS A 106 -10.63 -14.14 23.88
N ARG A 107 -11.60 -13.92 23.00
CA ARG A 107 -13.01 -13.67 23.34
C ARG A 107 -13.92 -14.39 22.34
N ASN A 108 -14.86 -15.19 22.83
CA ASN A 108 -15.84 -15.93 22.01
C ASN A 108 -15.18 -16.74 20.88
N ASP A 109 -14.13 -17.50 21.22
CA ASP A 109 -13.28 -18.26 20.28
C ASP A 109 -12.53 -17.46 19.21
N GLN A 110 -12.67 -16.15 19.18
CA GLN A 110 -11.89 -15.26 18.33
C GLN A 110 -10.67 -14.72 19.09
N VAL A 111 -9.55 -14.63 18.38
CA VAL A 111 -8.32 -14.00 18.90
C VAL A 111 -8.28 -12.55 18.43
N TYR A 112 -8.04 -11.65 19.37
CA TYR A 112 -7.84 -10.23 19.13
C TYR A 112 -6.40 -9.86 19.47
N VAL A 113 -5.87 -8.93 18.68
CA VAL A 113 -4.52 -8.38 18.87
C VAL A 113 -4.61 -6.86 18.93
N LEU A 114 -3.80 -6.27 19.80
CA LEU A 114 -3.63 -4.83 19.84
C LEU A 114 -2.59 -4.42 18.79
N LEU A 115 -2.98 -3.53 17.89
CA LEU A 115 -2.05 -2.91 16.95
C LEU A 115 -1.35 -1.72 17.63
N ARG A 116 -0.15 -1.38 17.16
CA ARG A 116 0.58 -0.17 17.64
C ARG A 116 -0.26 1.11 17.49
N TRP A 117 -1.12 1.15 16.50
CA TRP A 117 -2.06 2.23 16.23
C TRP A 117 -3.47 1.66 16.08
N GLY A 118 -4.46 2.30 16.70
CA GLY A 118 -5.86 1.87 16.65
C GLY A 118 -6.30 1.02 17.85
N GLY A 119 -7.39 0.28 17.68
CA GLY A 119 -8.00 -0.56 18.72
C GLY A 119 -7.77 -2.07 18.53
N PRO A 120 -8.35 -2.90 19.42
CA PRO A 120 -8.32 -4.35 19.30
C PRO A 120 -8.85 -4.79 17.93
N THR A 121 -8.05 -5.56 17.20
CA THR A 121 -8.39 -6.03 15.84
C THR A 121 -8.42 -7.55 15.81
N PRO A 122 -9.36 -8.19 15.10
CA PRO A 122 -9.34 -9.64 14.91
C PRO A 122 -8.02 -10.10 14.28
N LEU A 123 -7.46 -11.21 14.76
CA LEU A 123 -6.16 -11.74 14.31
C LEU A 123 -6.12 -11.96 12.78
N GLU A 124 -7.23 -12.41 12.18
CA GLU A 124 -7.34 -12.65 10.73
C GLU A 124 -7.19 -11.37 9.88
N GLU A 125 -7.59 -10.22 10.40
CA GLU A 125 -7.51 -8.94 9.73
C GLU A 125 -6.20 -8.21 10.00
N SER A 126 -5.52 -8.61 11.07
CA SER A 126 -4.27 -8.03 11.54
C SER A 126 -3.11 -8.21 10.57
N ILE A 127 -2.07 -7.40 10.79
CA ILE A 127 -0.84 -7.46 9.99
C ILE A 127 0.10 -8.61 10.39
N PHE A 128 -0.13 -9.24 11.54
CA PHE A 128 0.81 -10.18 12.14
C PHE A 128 0.77 -11.56 11.48
N GLU A 129 1.95 -12.07 11.11
CA GLU A 129 2.12 -13.45 10.59
C GLU A 129 2.19 -14.47 11.74
N PHE A 130 2.70 -14.06 12.90
CA PHE A 130 2.83 -14.91 14.07
C PHE A 130 2.16 -14.25 15.28
N TRP A 131 1.73 -15.06 16.23
CA TRP A 131 1.12 -14.59 17.46
C TRP A 131 1.39 -15.57 18.59
N VAL A 132 1.36 -15.09 19.82
CA VAL A 132 1.52 -15.91 21.02
C VAL A 132 0.14 -16.21 21.58
N ASP A 133 -0.14 -17.49 21.75
CA ASP A 133 -1.36 -17.94 22.40
C ASP A 133 -1.37 -17.52 23.86
N PRO A 134 -2.32 -16.67 24.30
CA PRO A 134 -2.29 -16.13 25.66
C PRO A 134 -2.54 -17.21 26.72
N ALA A 135 -3.18 -18.34 26.36
CA ALA A 135 -3.43 -19.42 27.30
C ALA A 135 -2.23 -20.37 27.46
N SER A 136 -1.58 -20.72 26.35
CA SER A 136 -0.48 -21.70 26.35
C SER A 136 0.92 -21.08 26.33
N GLY A 137 1.04 -19.78 25.99
CA GLY A 137 2.32 -19.11 25.77
C GLY A 137 3.09 -19.63 24.55
N ILE A 138 2.44 -20.40 23.67
CA ILE A 138 3.08 -21.00 22.49
C ILE A 138 3.05 -20.04 21.31
N LEU A 139 4.16 -19.94 20.59
CA LEU A 139 4.23 -19.20 19.33
C LEU A 139 3.47 -19.96 18.23
N ARG A 140 2.45 -19.31 17.65
CA ARG A 140 1.60 -19.86 16.60
C ARG A 140 1.71 -19.03 15.32
N ARG A 141 1.38 -19.66 14.20
CA ARG A 141 1.28 -19.00 12.89
C ARG A 141 -0.16 -18.58 12.61
N ASN A 142 -0.36 -17.35 12.15
CA ASN A 142 -1.63 -16.87 11.66
C ASN A 142 -1.87 -17.39 10.23
N LYS A 143 -2.63 -18.48 10.11
CA LYS A 143 -2.94 -19.09 8.79
C LYS A 143 -3.92 -18.26 7.96
N GLN A 144 -4.67 -17.35 8.60
CA GLN A 144 -5.71 -16.55 7.96
C GLN A 144 -5.24 -15.14 7.60
N GLN A 145 -3.97 -14.82 7.83
CA GLN A 145 -3.41 -13.49 7.59
C GLN A 145 -3.64 -13.01 6.14
N LYS A 146 -4.36 -11.89 5.99
CA LYS A 146 -4.52 -11.22 4.70
C LYS A 146 -3.36 -10.26 4.46
N THR A 147 -2.38 -10.68 3.64
CA THR A 147 -1.24 -9.81 3.29
C THR A 147 -1.69 -8.55 2.53
N HIS A 148 -0.93 -7.46 2.63
CA HIS A 148 -1.20 -6.23 1.85
C HIS A 148 -1.29 -6.48 0.35
N ARG A 149 -0.49 -7.43 -0.18
CA ARG A 149 -0.56 -7.83 -1.60
C ARG A 149 -1.91 -8.46 -1.92
N MET A 150 -2.42 -9.36 -1.07
CA MET A 150 -3.73 -9.97 -1.24
C MET A 150 -4.84 -8.93 -1.14
N LYS A 151 -4.80 -8.04 -0.13
CA LYS A 151 -5.75 -6.93 0.02
C LYS A 151 -5.75 -6.03 -1.22
N ARG A 152 -4.58 -5.63 -1.73
CA ARG A 152 -4.45 -4.84 -2.97
C ARG A 152 -5.00 -5.56 -4.19
N LYS A 153 -4.74 -6.87 -4.32
CA LYS A 153 -5.28 -7.69 -5.43
C LYS A 153 -6.79 -7.80 -5.36
N ALA A 154 -7.36 -7.99 -4.16
CA ALA A 154 -8.81 -8.04 -3.95
C ALA A 154 -9.48 -6.71 -4.32
N LEU A 155 -8.97 -5.60 -3.79
CA LEU A 155 -9.45 -4.25 -4.13
C LEU A 155 -9.35 -3.96 -5.63
N GLN A 156 -8.26 -4.38 -6.28
CA GLN A 156 -8.11 -4.24 -7.73
C GLN A 156 -9.12 -5.10 -8.50
N ALA A 157 -9.38 -6.33 -8.04
CA ALA A 157 -10.36 -7.21 -8.65
C ALA A 157 -11.79 -6.67 -8.51
N GLU A 158 -12.15 -6.15 -7.33
CA GLU A 158 -13.42 -5.47 -7.07
C GLU A 158 -13.56 -4.23 -7.96
N TRP A 159 -12.52 -3.39 -8.02
CA TRP A 159 -12.51 -2.21 -8.89
C TRP A 159 -12.68 -2.57 -10.37
N LEU A 160 -11.98 -3.61 -10.85
CA LEU A 160 -12.12 -4.09 -12.22
C LEU A 160 -13.49 -4.72 -12.49
N ALA A 161 -14.08 -5.42 -11.52
CA ALA A 161 -15.42 -5.97 -11.65
C ALA A 161 -16.46 -4.86 -11.76
N GLU A 162 -16.35 -3.82 -10.93
CA GLU A 162 -17.23 -2.66 -10.98
C GLU A 162 -17.05 -1.87 -12.28
N LEU A 163 -15.80 -1.67 -12.71
CA LEU A 163 -15.50 -1.03 -13.99
C LEU A 163 -16.14 -1.80 -15.16
N ARG A 164 -16.06 -3.14 -15.19
CA ARG A 164 -16.63 -3.96 -16.27
C ARG A 164 -18.14 -3.94 -16.35
N LYS A 165 -18.85 -3.64 -15.26
CA LYS A 165 -20.32 -3.47 -15.30
C LYS A 165 -20.72 -2.25 -16.12
N ARG A 166 -19.93 -1.18 -16.02
CA ARG A 166 -20.26 0.11 -16.63
C ARG A 166 -19.37 0.52 -17.79
N MET A 167 -18.28 -0.19 -18.08
CA MET A 167 -17.31 0.20 -19.10
C MET A 167 -16.81 -1.02 -19.87
N VAL A 168 -16.82 -0.90 -21.20
CA VAL A 168 -16.23 -1.88 -22.12
C VAL A 168 -15.27 -1.13 -23.04
N GLU A 169 -14.01 -1.57 -23.08
CA GLU A 169 -13.01 -0.98 -23.99
C GLU A 169 -13.16 -1.59 -25.39
N ARG A 170 -13.30 -0.72 -26.40
CA ARG A 170 -13.32 -1.12 -27.82
C ARG A 170 -11.93 -1.05 -28.41
N ASP A 171 -11.26 0.09 -28.20
CA ASP A 171 -9.88 0.33 -28.63
C ASP A 171 -9.24 1.45 -27.78
N ALA A 172 -8.02 1.87 -28.14
CA ALA A 172 -7.27 2.89 -27.40
C ALA A 172 -7.97 4.25 -27.32
N ARG A 173 -8.85 4.58 -28.27
CA ARG A 173 -9.57 5.85 -28.37
C ARG A 173 -11.07 5.72 -28.11
N HIS A 174 -11.64 4.53 -28.17
CA HIS A 174 -13.09 4.34 -28.01
C HIS A 174 -13.43 3.41 -26.85
N GLN A 175 -14.37 3.85 -26.02
CA GLN A 175 -14.92 3.09 -24.90
C GLN A 175 -16.45 3.16 -24.92
N PHE A 176 -17.11 2.10 -24.48
CA PHE A 176 -18.54 2.11 -24.20
C PHE A 176 -18.76 2.29 -22.70
N HIS A 177 -19.67 3.18 -22.31
CA HIS A 177 -19.97 3.50 -20.91
C HIS A 177 -21.47 3.44 -20.63
N LEU A 178 -21.85 2.76 -19.55
CA LEU A 178 -23.13 2.95 -18.88
C LEU A 178 -22.96 4.14 -17.93
N LEU A 179 -23.72 5.21 -18.17
CA LEU A 179 -23.60 6.47 -17.45
C LEU A 179 -24.78 6.68 -16.49
N ASP A 180 -24.75 7.76 -15.70
CA ASP A 180 -25.69 8.01 -14.60
C ASP A 180 -27.15 8.19 -15.08
N ASP A 181 -27.35 8.45 -16.38
CA ASP A 181 -28.66 8.50 -17.06
C ASP A 181 -29.26 7.10 -17.37
N GLY A 182 -28.52 6.03 -17.06
CA GLY A 182 -28.93 4.65 -17.30
C GLY A 182 -28.82 4.21 -18.76
N ALA A 183 -28.20 5.01 -19.64
CA ALA A 183 -27.99 4.67 -21.04
C ALA A 183 -26.54 4.29 -21.35
N TRP A 184 -26.36 3.50 -22.41
CA TRP A 184 -25.03 3.19 -22.94
C TRP A 184 -24.59 4.25 -23.95
N TRP A 185 -23.35 4.69 -23.82
CA TRP A 185 -22.72 5.72 -24.64
C TRP A 185 -21.40 5.21 -25.23
N GLU A 186 -21.17 5.49 -26.51
CA GLU A 186 -19.85 5.41 -27.11
C GLU A 186 -19.11 6.73 -26.83
N VAL A 187 -17.98 6.63 -26.15
CA VAL A 187 -17.14 7.75 -25.74
C VAL A 187 -15.82 7.68 -26.50
N SER A 188 -15.47 8.79 -27.16
CA SER A 188 -14.17 8.97 -27.81
C SER A 188 -13.23 9.71 -26.88
N LEU A 189 -12.03 9.18 -26.72
CA LEU A 189 -11.02 9.64 -25.78
C LEU A 189 -9.81 10.21 -26.52
N GLU A 190 -9.27 11.27 -25.93
CA GLU A 190 -8.05 11.92 -26.38
C GLU A 190 -7.10 12.15 -25.20
N GLN A 191 -5.80 12.24 -25.49
CA GLN A 191 -4.79 12.48 -24.46
C GLN A 191 -4.84 13.93 -23.99
N GLU A 192 -4.68 14.12 -22.69
CA GLU A 192 -4.52 15.43 -22.09
C GLU A 192 -3.18 16.04 -22.51
N SER A 193 -3.21 17.23 -23.10
CA SER A 193 -2.04 18.06 -23.33
C SER A 193 -1.96 19.14 -22.26
N SER A 194 -0.77 19.39 -21.71
CA SER A 194 -0.54 20.50 -20.78
C SER A 194 -0.65 21.88 -21.44
N GLU A 195 -0.65 21.94 -22.77
CA GLU A 195 -0.57 23.18 -23.53
C GLU A 195 -1.95 23.74 -23.92
N LEU A 196 -2.97 22.87 -24.00
CA LEU A 196 -4.29 23.25 -24.48
C LEU A 196 -5.37 22.97 -23.43
N PRO A 197 -6.31 23.91 -23.21
CA PRO A 197 -7.48 23.63 -22.39
C PRO A 197 -8.31 22.55 -23.06
N PHE A 198 -8.83 21.63 -22.27
CA PHE A 198 -9.73 20.58 -22.73
C PHE A 198 -11.00 20.59 -21.89
N VAL A 199 -12.10 20.17 -22.50
CA VAL A 199 -13.39 20.00 -21.82
C VAL A 199 -13.80 18.55 -21.99
N ASP A 200 -14.08 17.89 -20.87
CA ASP A 200 -14.61 16.54 -20.90
C ASP A 200 -16.11 16.58 -21.18
N VAL A 201 -16.55 16.13 -22.36
CA VAL A 201 -17.95 16.26 -22.81
C VAL A 201 -18.92 15.39 -22.02
N VAL A 202 -18.43 14.35 -21.34
CA VAL A 202 -19.25 13.46 -20.49
C VAL A 202 -19.52 14.16 -19.17
N LEU A 203 -18.47 14.67 -18.51
CA LEU A 203 -18.59 15.39 -17.25
C LEU A 203 -19.28 16.74 -17.42
N SER A 204 -18.98 17.47 -18.50
CA SER A 204 -19.59 18.78 -18.80
C SER A 204 -21.11 18.71 -18.98
N ALA A 205 -21.65 17.53 -19.31
CA ALA A 205 -23.09 17.32 -19.43
C ALA A 205 -23.71 16.64 -18.21
N GLY A 206 -22.96 16.46 -17.13
CA GLY A 206 -23.47 15.85 -15.90
C GLY A 206 -23.82 14.37 -16.03
N LEU A 207 -23.25 13.65 -17.01
CA LEU A 207 -23.53 12.22 -17.21
C LEU A 207 -22.75 11.30 -16.25
N SER A 208 -21.79 11.84 -15.49
CA SER A 208 -21.15 11.14 -14.39
C SER A 208 -20.62 12.09 -13.34
N SER A 209 -20.69 11.66 -12.08
CA SER A 209 -20.01 12.31 -10.95
C SER A 209 -18.60 11.75 -10.66
N LEU A 210 -18.17 10.72 -11.38
CA LEU A 210 -16.88 10.07 -11.15
C LEU A 210 -15.70 10.92 -11.66
N ALA A 211 -14.59 10.93 -10.91
CA ALA A 211 -13.35 11.50 -11.38
C ALA A 211 -12.85 10.78 -12.66
N ARG A 212 -12.34 11.54 -13.65
CA ARG A 212 -11.92 11.05 -14.98
C ARG A 212 -11.12 9.75 -14.96
N GLY A 213 -10.09 9.66 -14.11
CA GLY A 213 -9.25 8.47 -14.00
C GLY A 213 -10.00 7.21 -13.57
N ARG A 214 -11.04 7.37 -12.72
CA ARG A 214 -11.95 6.28 -12.37
C ARG A 214 -12.96 6.03 -13.48
N LEU A 215 -13.54 7.10 -14.05
CA LEU A 215 -14.54 7.01 -15.11
C LEU A 215 -14.02 6.19 -16.30
N TYR A 216 -12.86 6.56 -16.86
CA TYR A 216 -12.27 5.93 -18.05
C TYR A 216 -11.33 4.75 -17.77
N GLY A 217 -11.09 4.42 -16.51
CA GLY A 217 -10.16 3.36 -16.11
C GLY A 217 -8.68 3.65 -16.38
N ARG A 218 -8.35 4.86 -16.88
CA ARG A 218 -7.00 5.34 -17.15
C ARG A 218 -6.88 6.84 -16.91
N SER A 219 -5.68 7.29 -16.53
CA SER A 219 -5.35 8.70 -16.29
C SER A 219 -4.83 9.38 -17.56
N GLY A 220 -4.88 10.72 -17.60
CA GLY A 220 -4.30 11.51 -18.69
C GLY A 220 -5.11 11.50 -19.98
N VAL A 221 -6.42 11.23 -19.88
CA VAL A 221 -7.36 11.29 -21.01
C VAL A 221 -8.61 12.08 -20.64
N TYR A 222 -9.29 12.58 -21.65
CA TYR A 222 -10.61 13.21 -21.53
C TYR A 222 -11.52 12.76 -22.67
N ALA A 223 -12.84 12.83 -22.46
CA ALA A 223 -13.79 12.59 -23.54
C ALA A 223 -13.93 13.82 -24.42
N ASN A 224 -13.60 13.69 -25.71
CA ASN A 224 -13.80 14.76 -26.70
C ASN A 224 -15.12 14.62 -27.46
N ASN A 225 -15.71 13.41 -27.48
CA ASN A 225 -16.99 13.13 -28.11
C ASN A 225 -17.74 12.03 -27.36
N LYS A 226 -19.07 12.05 -27.46
CA LYS A 226 -19.97 11.03 -26.93
C LYS A 226 -21.16 10.83 -27.86
N ARG A 227 -21.60 9.58 -28.01
CA ARG A 227 -22.77 9.20 -28.82
C ARG A 227 -23.59 8.15 -28.08
N GLN A 228 -24.89 8.42 -27.89
CA GLN A 228 -25.77 7.45 -27.24
C GLN A 228 -25.98 6.23 -28.15
N LEU A 229 -25.94 5.04 -27.57
CA LEU A 229 -26.18 3.78 -28.28
C LEU A 229 -27.64 3.38 -28.26
N THR A 230 -28.12 2.87 -29.39
CA THR A 230 -29.46 2.31 -29.51
C THR A 230 -29.54 0.89 -28.93
N LYS A 231 -30.73 0.44 -28.54
CA LYS A 231 -30.97 -0.94 -28.06
C LYS A 231 -30.43 -2.02 -29.03
N LYS A 232 -30.51 -1.78 -30.35
CA LYS A 232 -30.00 -2.68 -31.39
C LYS A 232 -28.47 -2.76 -31.36
N GLU A 233 -27.80 -1.63 -31.17
CA GLU A 233 -26.33 -1.58 -31.06
C GLU A 233 -25.84 -2.24 -29.77
N ILE A 234 -26.50 -1.97 -28.63
CA ILE A 234 -26.18 -2.59 -27.34
C ILE A 234 -26.21 -4.13 -27.45
N LYS A 235 -27.27 -4.68 -28.07
CA LYS A 235 -27.41 -6.12 -28.30
C LYS A 235 -26.32 -6.66 -29.24
N ARG A 236 -26.00 -5.93 -30.33
CA ARG A 236 -24.96 -6.32 -31.28
C ARG A 236 -23.56 -6.34 -30.64
N LEU A 237 -23.28 -5.38 -29.76
CA LEU A 237 -22.01 -5.21 -29.07
C LEU A 237 -21.87 -6.10 -27.83
N LYS A 238 -22.92 -6.84 -27.46
CA LYS A 238 -22.96 -7.71 -26.28
C LYS A 238 -22.61 -6.96 -24.98
N LEU A 239 -23.06 -5.72 -24.87
CA LEU A 239 -22.81 -4.91 -23.67
C LEU A 239 -23.64 -5.46 -22.48
N PRO A 240 -23.12 -5.33 -21.24
CA PRO A 240 -23.86 -5.69 -20.04
C PRO A 240 -25.24 -5.01 -20.00
N ARG A 241 -26.24 -5.73 -19.49
CA ARG A 241 -27.56 -5.14 -19.19
C ARG A 241 -27.54 -4.42 -17.87
#